data_AF-A0A820EG96-F1
#
_entry.id   AF-A0A820EG96-F1
#
_cell.length_a   1.000
_cell.length_b   1.000
_cell.length_c   1.000
_cell.angle_alpha   90.00
_cell.angle_beta   90.00
_cell.angle_gamma   90.00
#
_symmetry.space_group_name_H-M   'P 1'
#
loop_
_entity.id
_entity.type
_entity.pdbx_description
1 polymer ?
#
loop_
_entity_poly.entity_id
_entity_poly.type
_entity_poly.pdbx_seq_one_letter_code
_entity_poly.pdbx_strand_id
1 'polypeptide(L)'
;MASVIARRNSLLDKIDKATQRHNLHNPLIAQINEWEDMMIEKIKIVADNTRQQVSQLVNSKRTKLSDDFKRFSQELANLRETENFIEADLNQMKYKLNEFNHELKHITKPVLVELHTELSNQIVWNQLIYVEEKSNHT
;
A
#
# COMPACT_ATOMS: atom_id res chain seq x y z
N MET A 1 42.36 35.61 -44.54
CA MET A 1 41.75 34.30 -44.22
C MET A 1 41.73 33.99 -42.73
N ALA A 2 42.85 34.12 -42.00
CA ALA A 2 42.92 33.81 -40.56
C ALA A 2 41.90 34.58 -39.69
N SER A 3 41.65 35.86 -39.98
CA SER A 3 40.67 36.68 -39.23
C SER A 3 39.21 36.26 -39.43
N VAL A 4 38.86 35.76 -40.61
CA VAL A 4 37.51 35.25 -40.92
C VAL A 4 37.27 33.93 -40.20
N ILE A 5 38.27 33.05 -40.18
CA ILE A 5 38.21 31.76 -39.46
C ILE A 5 38.10 31.99 -37.95
N ALA A 6 38.89 32.91 -37.39
CA ALA A 6 38.82 33.28 -35.97
C ALA A 6 37.43 33.84 -35.60
N ARG A 7 36.85 34.70 -36.45
CA ARG A 7 35.52 35.26 -36.24
C ARG A 7 34.42 34.19 -36.33
N ARG A 8 34.51 33.27 -37.30
CA ARG A 8 33.61 32.11 -37.43
C ARG A 8 33.68 31.23 -36.19
N ASN A 9 34.86 30.91 -35.69
CA ASN A 9 35.03 30.05 -34.52
C ASN A 9 34.50 30.73 -33.24
N SER A 10 34.71 32.05 -33.09
CA SER A 10 34.12 32.80 -31.98
C SER A 10 32.59 32.86 -32.04
N LEU A 11 32.01 32.92 -33.25
CA LEU A 11 30.56 32.86 -33.44
C LEU A 11 30.00 31.48 -33.06
N LEU A 12 30.66 30.40 -33.46
CA LEU A 12 30.26 29.04 -33.09
C LEU A 12 30.30 28.84 -31.57
N ASP A 13 31.37 29.26 -30.91
CA ASP A 13 31.48 29.17 -29.44
C ASP A 13 30.38 29.97 -28.71
N LYS A 14 29.97 31.12 -29.26
CA LYS A 14 28.85 31.90 -28.71
C LYS A 14 27.50 31.22 -28.92
N ILE A 15 27.28 30.60 -30.07
CA ILE A 15 26.06 29.85 -30.37
C ILE A 15 25.97 28.62 -29.47
N ASP A 16 27.05 27.85 -29.33
CA ASP A 16 27.09 26.65 -28.48
C ASP A 16 26.83 27.00 -27.02
N LYS A 17 27.42 28.08 -26.51
CA LYS A 17 27.16 28.57 -25.14
C LYS A 17 25.73 29.06 -24.94
N ALA A 18 25.13 29.71 -25.94
CA ALA A 18 23.75 30.16 -25.88
C ALA A 18 22.77 28.99 -25.90
N THR A 19 22.99 28.00 -26.76
CA THR A 19 22.17 26.78 -26.86
C THR A 19 22.29 25.93 -25.59
N GLN A 20 23.49 25.77 -25.02
CA GLN A 20 23.66 25.07 -23.75
C GLN A 20 22.96 25.76 -22.59
N ARG A 21 23.03 27.11 -22.49
CA ARG A 21 22.27 27.87 -21.48
C ARG A 21 20.76 27.71 -21.67
N HIS A 22 20.27 27.71 -22.92
CA HIS A 22 18.85 27.55 -23.20
C HIS A 22 18.33 26.15 -22.82
N ASN A 23 19.17 25.11 -22.89
CA ASN A 23 18.80 23.75 -22.46
C ASN A 23 18.86 23.60 -20.92
N LEU A 24 19.78 24.29 -20.24
CA LEU A 24 19.87 24.32 -18.77
C LEU A 24 18.83 25.23 -18.09
N HIS A 25 18.18 26.11 -18.85
CA HIS A 25 17.22 27.11 -18.36
C HIS A 25 15.92 27.09 -19.19
N ASN A 26 15.51 25.92 -19.67
CA ASN A 26 14.23 25.79 -20.33
C ASN A 26 13.11 25.73 -19.27
N PRO A 27 12.23 26.74 -19.18
CA PRO A 27 11.16 26.78 -18.17
C PRO A 27 10.18 25.61 -18.30
N LEU A 28 10.06 24.98 -19.48
CA LEU A 28 9.25 23.78 -19.67
C LEU A 28 9.90 22.56 -19.02
N ILE A 29 11.23 22.41 -19.10
CA ILE A 29 11.95 21.31 -18.45
C ILE A 29 11.85 21.45 -16.93
N ALA A 30 11.96 22.68 -16.40
CA ALA A 30 11.74 22.94 -14.98
C ALA A 30 10.32 22.55 -14.52
N GLN A 31 9.29 22.91 -15.30
CA GLN A 31 7.91 22.53 -15.00
C GLN A 31 7.66 21.02 -15.09
N ILE A 32 8.31 20.33 -16.04
CA ILE A 32 8.24 18.87 -16.16
C ILE A 32 8.84 18.22 -14.91
N ASN A 33 10.03 18.65 -14.50
CA ASN A 33 10.68 18.12 -13.30
C ASN A 33 9.82 18.36 -12.04
N GLU A 34 9.26 19.56 -11.89
CA GLU A 34 8.37 19.88 -10.76
C GLU A 34 7.11 18.99 -10.76
N TRP A 35 6.54 18.74 -11.94
CA TRP A 35 5.39 17.84 -12.07
C TRP A 35 5.76 16.39 -11.75
N GLU A 36 6.92 15.92 -12.20
CA GLU A 36 7.44 14.58 -11.88
C GLU A 36 7.67 14.40 -10.38
N ASP A 37 8.32 15.37 -9.72
CA ASP A 37 8.57 15.35 -8.28
C ASP A 37 7.24 15.34 -7.49
N MET A 38 6.28 16.19 -7.88
CA MET A 38 4.95 16.22 -7.26
C MET A 38 4.22 14.87 -7.41
N MET A 39 4.33 14.24 -8.57
CA MET A 39 3.68 12.95 -8.84
C MET A 39 4.32 11.82 -8.02
N ILE A 40 5.64 11.78 -7.95
CA ILE A 40 6.39 10.83 -7.10
C ILE A 40 5.95 10.97 -5.64
N GLU A 41 5.82 12.20 -5.15
CA GLU A 41 5.42 12.45 -3.76
C GLU A 41 3.99 11.98 -3.48
N LYS A 42 3.04 12.26 -4.38
CA LYS A 42 1.66 11.76 -4.25
C LYS A 42 1.60 10.24 -4.21
N ILE A 43 2.38 9.56 -5.07
CA ILE A 43 2.45 8.10 -5.08
C ILE A 43 2.99 7.57 -3.74
N LYS A 44 4.03 8.19 -3.18
CA LYS A 44 4.57 7.82 -1.87
C LYS A 44 3.53 7.97 -0.76
N ILE A 45 2.86 9.12 -0.70
CA ILE A 45 1.81 9.39 0.31
C ILE A 45 0.71 8.34 0.24
N VAL A 46 0.25 8.02 -0.97
CA VAL A 46 -0.83 7.04 -1.17
C VAL A 46 -0.35 5.65 -0.76
N ALA A 47 0.85 5.24 -1.18
CA ALA A 47 1.42 3.96 -0.79
C ALA A 47 1.58 3.82 0.73
N ASP A 48 2.03 4.86 1.42
CA ASP A 48 2.19 4.86 2.87
C ASP A 48 0.83 4.83 3.58
N ASN A 49 -0.16 5.57 3.10
CA ASN A 49 -1.53 5.51 3.61
C ASN A 49 -2.12 4.11 3.44
N THR A 50 -1.94 3.47 2.28
CA THR A 50 -2.41 2.09 2.06
C THR A 50 -1.71 1.12 3.01
N ARG A 51 -0.38 1.21 3.18
CA ARG A 51 0.35 0.38 4.14
C ARG A 51 -0.18 0.54 5.56
N GLN A 52 -0.47 1.77 5.97
CA GLN A 52 -1.03 2.05 7.28
C GLN A 52 -2.42 1.43 7.45
N GLN A 53 -3.30 1.55 6.45
CA GLN A 53 -4.62 0.93 6.47
C GLN A 53 -4.53 -0.61 6.55
N VAL A 54 -3.65 -1.23 5.76
CA VAL A 54 -3.40 -2.68 5.84
C VAL A 54 -2.92 -3.09 7.24
N SER A 55 -1.95 -2.34 7.79
CA SER A 55 -1.41 -2.62 9.13
C SER A 55 -2.50 -2.52 10.20
N GLN A 56 -3.35 -1.49 10.13
CA GLN A 56 -4.48 -1.32 11.04
C GLN A 56 -5.49 -2.46 10.94
N LEU A 57 -5.83 -2.89 9.72
CA LEU A 57 -6.76 -4.01 9.49
C LEU A 57 -6.19 -5.34 10.01
N VAL A 58 -4.91 -5.62 9.75
CA VAL A 58 -4.26 -6.85 10.24
C VAL A 58 -4.19 -6.83 11.77
N ASN A 59 -3.84 -5.69 12.37
CA ASN A 59 -3.78 -5.55 13.83
C ASN A 59 -5.18 -5.70 14.47
N SER A 60 -6.23 -5.12 13.89
CA SER A 60 -7.58 -5.26 14.42
C SER A 60 -8.07 -6.71 14.39
N LYS A 61 -7.84 -7.42 13.27
CA LYS A 61 -8.13 -8.87 13.15
C LYS A 61 -7.36 -9.69 14.17
N ARG A 62 -6.07 -9.40 14.36
CA ARG A 62 -5.23 -10.08 15.34
C ARG A 62 -5.71 -9.87 16.78
N THR A 63 -6.06 -8.63 17.13
CA THR A 63 -6.60 -8.32 18.47
C THR A 63 -7.91 -9.04 18.71
N LYS A 64 -8.84 -8.99 17.75
CA LYS A 64 -10.12 -9.69 17.85
C LYS A 64 -9.94 -11.19 18.06
N LEU A 65 -9.12 -11.85 17.24
CA LEU A 65 -8.81 -13.28 17.38
C LEU A 65 -8.20 -13.59 18.76
N SER A 66 -7.32 -12.73 19.28
CA SER A 66 -6.73 -12.90 20.60
C SER A 66 -7.78 -12.82 21.71
N ASP A 67 -8.71 -11.88 21.63
CA ASP A 67 -9.78 -11.71 22.61
C ASP A 67 -10.77 -12.88 22.57
N ASP A 68 -11.17 -13.31 21.37
CA ASP A 68 -12.06 -14.46 21.16
C ASP A 68 -11.41 -15.75 21.68
N PHE A 69 -10.12 -15.96 21.43
CA PHE A 69 -9.38 -17.12 21.96
C PHE A 69 -9.26 -17.09 23.49
N LYS A 70 -9.04 -15.91 24.08
CA LYS A 70 -8.99 -15.75 25.54
C LYS A 70 -10.33 -16.11 26.17
N ARG A 71 -11.43 -15.64 25.59
CA ARG A 71 -12.79 -15.98 26.04
C ARG A 71 -13.07 -17.47 25.90
N PHE A 72 -12.72 -18.07 24.76
CA PHE A 72 -12.83 -19.52 24.56
C PHE A 72 -12.05 -20.31 25.63
N SER A 73 -10.83 -19.87 25.95
CA SER A 73 -10.00 -20.52 26.98
C SER A 73 -10.63 -20.42 28.38
N GLN A 74 -11.29 -19.30 28.69
CA GLN A 74 -12.04 -19.13 29.94
C GLN A 74 -13.28 -20.02 30.00
N GLU A 75 -14.05 -20.09 28.91
CA GLU A 75 -15.19 -21.02 28.80
C GLU A 75 -14.74 -22.47 29.01
N LEU A 76 -13.59 -22.87 28.47
CA LEU A 76 -13.00 -24.19 28.66
C LEU A 76 -12.54 -24.46 30.10
N ALA A 77 -11.93 -23.47 30.76
CA ALA A 77 -11.57 -23.58 32.17
C ALA A 77 -12.80 -23.78 33.07
N ASN A 78 -13.85 -23.00 32.84
CA ASN A 78 -15.10 -23.10 33.61
C ASN A 78 -15.79 -24.45 33.43
N LEU A 79 -15.84 -24.98 32.21
CA LEU A 79 -16.41 -26.31 31.94
C LEU A 79 -15.61 -27.43 32.62
N ARG A 80 -14.27 -27.29 32.65
CA ARG A 80 -13.41 -28.21 33.40
C ARG A 80 -13.67 -28.15 34.91
N GLU A 81 -13.82 -26.96 35.47
CA GLU A 81 -14.06 -26.77 36.91
C GLU A 81 -15.43 -27.27 37.36
N THR A 82 -16.43 -27.16 36.50
CA THR A 82 -17.81 -27.58 36.80
C THR A 82 -18.06 -29.07 36.52
N GLU A 83 -17.08 -29.78 35.93
CA GLU A 83 -17.20 -31.17 35.43
C GLU A 83 -18.44 -31.41 34.52
N ASN A 84 -19.05 -30.33 34.03
CA ASN A 84 -20.36 -30.36 33.41
C ASN A 84 -20.20 -30.47 31.88
N PHE A 85 -19.65 -31.60 31.45
CA PHE A 85 -19.40 -31.87 30.04
C PHE A 85 -20.66 -32.43 29.37
N ILE A 86 -21.45 -31.55 28.76
CA ILE A 86 -22.56 -31.96 27.89
C ILE A 86 -22.01 -32.10 26.47
N GLU A 87 -22.45 -33.11 25.73
CA GLU A 87 -22.02 -33.37 24.35
C GLU A 87 -22.23 -32.15 23.42
N ALA A 88 -23.27 -31.36 23.68
CA ALA A 88 -23.53 -30.10 23.00
C ALA A 88 -22.38 -29.09 23.19
N ASP A 89 -21.85 -28.97 24.41
CA ASP A 89 -20.76 -28.03 24.73
C ASP A 89 -19.45 -28.47 24.07
N LEU A 90 -19.17 -29.78 24.06
CA LEU A 90 -18.01 -30.34 23.35
C LEU A 90 -18.08 -30.11 21.84
N ASN A 91 -19.26 -30.26 21.25
CA ASN A 91 -19.49 -29.99 19.83
C ASN A 91 -19.33 -28.49 19.52
N GLN A 92 -19.84 -27.61 20.38
CA GLN A 92 -19.65 -26.16 20.23
C GLN A 92 -18.16 -25.78 20.34
N MET A 93 -17.41 -26.37 21.26
CA MET A 93 -15.97 -26.13 21.39
C MET A 93 -15.20 -26.57 20.16
N LYS A 94 -15.52 -27.75 19.62
CA LYS A 94 -14.92 -28.26 18.39
C LYS A 94 -15.19 -27.32 17.21
N TYR A 95 -16.41 -26.77 17.11
CA TYR A 95 -16.74 -25.77 16.11
C TYR A 95 -15.87 -24.51 16.23
N LYS A 96 -15.81 -23.91 17.43
CA LYS A 96 -14.97 -22.72 17.69
C LYS A 96 -13.50 -22.96 17.40
N LEU A 97 -12.96 -24.13 17.75
CA LEU A 97 -11.58 -24.53 17.43
C LEU A 97 -11.33 -24.60 15.91
N ASN A 98 -12.28 -25.14 15.15
CA ASN A 98 -12.18 -25.19 13.69
C ASN A 98 -12.23 -23.78 13.08
N GLU A 99 -13.09 -22.92 13.61
CA GLU A 99 -13.20 -21.51 13.20
C GLU A 99 -11.89 -20.75 13.44
N PHE A 100 -11.29 -20.86 14.64
CA PHE A 100 -9.98 -20.26 14.93
C PHE A 100 -8.87 -20.76 14.01
N ASN A 101 -8.83 -22.07 13.74
CA ASN A 101 -7.87 -22.63 12.79
C ASN A 101 -8.06 -22.07 11.37
N HIS A 102 -9.31 -21.78 10.98
CA HIS A 102 -9.60 -21.17 9.69
C HIS A 102 -9.16 -19.70 9.65
N GLU A 103 -9.50 -18.92 10.69
CA GLU A 103 -9.11 -17.51 10.81
C GLU A 103 -7.58 -17.32 10.86
N LEU A 104 -6.87 -18.17 11.62
CA LEU A 104 -5.40 -18.18 11.66
C LEU A 104 -4.78 -18.40 10.27
N LYS A 105 -5.35 -19.31 9.48
CA LYS A 105 -4.90 -19.57 8.10
C LYS A 105 -5.16 -18.38 7.17
N HIS A 106 -6.10 -17.50 7.48
CA HIS A 106 -6.37 -16.30 6.68
C HIS A 106 -5.51 -15.11 7.09
N ILE A 107 -5.25 -14.93 8.39
CA ILE A 107 -4.35 -13.86 8.88
C ILE A 107 -2.89 -14.10 8.47
N THR A 108 -2.49 -15.36 8.31
CA THR A 108 -1.13 -15.73 7.87
C THR A 108 -0.93 -15.63 6.35
N LYS A 109 -2.00 -15.41 5.57
CA LYS A 109 -1.86 -15.20 4.12
C LYS A 109 -1.44 -13.77 3.82
N PRO A 110 -0.66 -13.54 2.75
CA PRO A 110 -0.40 -12.20 2.25
C PRO A 110 -1.72 -11.49 1.97
N VAL A 111 -1.88 -10.27 2.48
CA VAL A 111 -3.02 -9.42 2.12
C VAL A 111 -2.88 -9.07 0.64
N LEU A 112 -3.84 -9.50 -0.18
CA LEU A 112 -3.90 -9.14 -1.59
C LEU A 112 -4.29 -7.66 -1.67
N VAL A 113 -3.37 -6.81 -2.13
CA VAL A 113 -3.67 -5.42 -2.47
C VAL A 113 -3.92 -5.40 -3.98
N GLU A 114 -5.16 -5.13 -4.38
CA GLU A 114 -5.51 -4.95 -5.79
C GLU A 114 -5.25 -3.50 -6.18
N LEU A 115 -4.39 -3.31 -7.18
CA LEU A 115 -4.11 -2.02 -7.78
C LEU A 115 -5.08 -1.84 -8.95
N HIS A 116 -6.04 -0.94 -8.79
CA HIS A 116 -6.95 -0.56 -9.88
C HIS A 116 -6.35 0.65 -10.58
N THR A 117 -5.93 0.49 -11.84
CA THR A 117 -5.42 1.61 -12.65
C THR A 117 -6.46 2.01 -13.70
N GLU A 118 -7.26 3.03 -13.42
CA GLU A 118 -8.06 3.68 -14.46
C GLU A 118 -7.27 4.82 -15.12
N LEU A 119 -7.28 4.86 -16.45
CA LEU A 119 -6.73 5.95 -17.26
C LEU A 119 -7.69 7.17 -17.19
N SER A 120 -7.70 7.85 -16.04
CA SER A 120 -8.46 9.09 -15.85
C SER A 120 -7.54 10.30 -15.93
N ASN A 121 -7.96 11.33 -16.66
CA ASN A 121 -7.30 12.64 -16.70
C ASN A 121 -7.38 13.39 -15.35
N GLN A 122 -8.14 12.87 -14.39
CA GLN A 122 -8.14 13.26 -12.99
C GLN A 122 -7.83 12.04 -12.13
N ILE A 123 -6.58 11.95 -11.68
CA ILE A 123 -6.14 10.82 -10.84
C ILE A 123 -6.61 11.05 -9.40
N VAL A 124 -7.74 10.45 -9.04
CA VAL A 124 -8.21 10.36 -7.65
C VAL A 124 -7.50 9.17 -7.00
N TRP A 125 -6.27 9.40 -6.55
CA TRP A 125 -5.39 8.34 -6.04
C TRP A 125 -5.98 7.46 -4.93
N ASN A 126 -6.88 8.05 -4.12
CA ASN A 126 -7.56 7.37 -3.01
C ASN A 126 -8.52 6.27 -3.49
N GLN A 127 -8.84 6.21 -4.79
CA GLN A 127 -9.69 5.19 -5.41
C GLN A 127 -8.89 4.15 -6.21
N LEU A 128 -7.61 4.41 -6.50
CA LEU A 128 -6.76 3.49 -7.28
C LEU A 128 -6.03 2.47 -6.41
N ILE A 129 -5.67 2.86 -5.18
CA ILE A 129 -4.99 1.99 -4.22
C ILE A 129 -5.81 1.98 -2.93
N TYR A 130 -6.63 0.95 -2.77
CA TYR A 130 -7.44 0.74 -1.57
C TYR A 130 -7.33 -0.69 -1.08
N VAL A 131 -7.68 -0.89 0.19
CA VAL A 131 -7.70 -2.22 0.81
C VAL A 131 -9.14 -2.72 0.77
N GLU A 132 -9.38 -3.81 0.06
CA GLU A 132 -10.69 -4.48 0.04
C GLU A 132 -10.62 -5.80 0.80
N GLU A 133 -11.51 -5.96 1.77
CA GLU A 133 -11.70 -7.25 2.43
C GLU A 133 -12.62 -8.11 1.58
N LYS A 134 -12.06 -9.05 0.81
CA LYS A 134 -12.87 -10.04 0.09
C LYS A 134 -13.62 -10.90 1.11
N SER A 135 -14.93 -10.65 1.20
CA SER A 135 -15.87 -11.49 1.94
C SER A 135 -16.01 -12.81 1.17
N ASN A 136 -15.34 -13.87 1.62
CA ASN A 136 -15.60 -15.20 1.09
C ASN A 136 -16.99 -15.64 1.58
N HIS A 137 -18.03 -15.36 0.80
CA HIS A 137 -19.31 -16.08 0.91
C HIS A 137 -19.15 -17.44 0.21
N THR A 138 -18.95 -18.48 1.00
CA THR A 138 -19.21 -19.88 0.64
C THR A 138 -19.53 -20.66 1.89
#